data_AF-A0A660QZL5-F1
#
_entry.id   AF-A0A660QZL5-F1
#
_cell.length_a   1.000
_cell.length_b   1.000
_cell.length_c   1.000
_cell.angle_alpha   90.00
_cell.angle_beta   90.00
_cell.angle_gamma   90.00
#
_symmetry.space_group_name_H-M   'P 1'
#
loop_
_entity.id
_entity.type
_entity.pdbx_description
1 polymer ?
#
loop_
_entity_poly.entity_id
_entity_poly.type
_entity_poly.pdbx_seq_one_letter_code
_entity_poly.pdbx_strand_id
1 'polypeptide(L)' 'VQWVALIQKLVADGIEEIVECGPGKVLAGLIKRIDKTSAVRNIGQITDLEKE' A
#
# COMPACT_ATOMS: atom_id res chain seq x y z
N VAL A 1 0.66 -6.90 16.19
CA VAL A 1 1.06 -5.94 15.12
C VAL A 1 -0.03 -4.89 15.00
N GLN A 2 0.30 -3.60 15.11
CA GLN A 2 -0.66 -2.49 15.07
C GLN A 2 -0.87 -1.96 13.63
N TRP A 3 -1.25 -2.84 12.71
CA TRP A 3 -1.29 -2.51 11.28
C TRP A 3 -2.34 -1.45 10.93
N VAL A 4 -3.56 -1.57 11.46
CA VAL A 4 -4.65 -0.62 11.20
C VAL A 4 -4.28 0.79 11.66
N ALA A 5 -3.76 0.91 12.89
CA ALA A 5 -3.36 2.19 13.45
C ALA A 5 -2.21 2.86 12.67
N LEU A 6 -1.26 2.06 12.17
CA LEU A 6 -0.17 2.56 11.33
C LEU A 6 -0.71 3.17 10.02
N ILE A 7 -1.56 2.44 9.29
CA ILE A 7 -2.13 2.92 8.02
C ILE A 7 -2.99 4.17 8.24
N GLN A 8 -3.83 4.19 9.28
CA GLN A 8 -4.64 5.37 9.62
C GLN A 8 -3.77 6.59 9.90
N LYS A 9 -2.62 6.40 10.57
CA LYS A 9 -1.67 7.50 10.83
C LYS A 9 -1.04 8.00 9.53
N LEU A 10 -0.59 7.12 8.64
CA LEU A 10 0.00 7.53 7.36
C LEU A 10 -0.98 8.35 6.52
N VAL A 11 -2.24 7.92 6.45
CA VAL A 11 -3.30 8.66 5.75
C VAL A 11 -3.55 10.03 6.42
N ALA A 12 -3.58 10.07 7.76
CA ALA A 12 -3.75 11.33 8.50
C ALA A 12 -2.57 12.30 8.31
N ASP A 13 -1.36 11.77 8.07
CA ASP A 13 -0.16 12.55 7.75
C ASP A 13 -0.15 13.02 6.27
N GLY A 14 -1.19 12.73 5.49
CA GLY A 14 -1.36 13.21 4.12
C GLY A 14 -0.70 12.34 3.05
N ILE A 15 -0.34 11.08 3.37
CA ILE A 15 0.14 10.14 2.35
C ILE A 15 -1.02 9.78 1.42
N GLU A 16 -0.85 10.08 0.13
CA GLU A 16 -1.86 9.82 -0.91
C GLU A 16 -1.61 8.50 -1.64
N GLU A 17 -0.37 7.99 -1.59
CA GLU A 17 0.04 6.81 -2.34
C GLU A 17 0.94 5.87 -1.53
N ILE A 18 0.64 4.57 -1.58
CA ILE A 18 1.36 3.53 -0.86
C ILE A 18 1.77 2.42 -1.83
N VAL A 19 3.04 2.01 -1.75
CA VAL A 19 3.62 0.93 -2.57
C VAL A 19 3.99 -0.27 -1.69
N GLU A 20 3.39 -1.43 -1.95
CA GLU A 20 3.81 -2.70 -1.36
C GLU A 20 5.00 -3.26 -2.15
N CYS A 21 6.19 -3.28 -1.52
CA CYS A 21 7.39 -3.87 -2.09
C CYS A 21 7.53 -5.33 -1.66
N GLY A 22 7.33 -6.26 -2.60
CA GLY A 22 7.43 -7.70 -2.35
C GLY A 22 6.41 -8.53 -3.14
N PRO A 23 6.59 -9.87 -3.17
CA PRO A 23 5.69 -10.76 -3.89
C PRO A 23 4.30 -10.82 -3.24
N GLY A 24 3.26 -10.92 -4.07
CA GLY A 24 1.87 -10.97 -3.61
C GLY A 24 1.26 -9.59 -3.40
N LYS A 25 0.05 -9.52 -2.82
CA LYS A 25 -0.73 -8.29 -2.67
C LYS A 25 -1.44 -8.20 -1.32
N VAL A 26 -0.82 -8.76 -0.28
CA VAL A 26 -1.46 -8.92 1.03
C VAL A 26 -1.61 -7.56 1.69
N LEU A 27 -0.53 -6.77 1.78
CA LEU A 27 -0.57 -5.47 2.40
C LEU A 27 -1.45 -4.52 1.60
N ALA A 28 -1.36 -4.55 0.26
CA ALA A 28 -2.23 -3.77 -0.61
C ALA A 28 -3.71 -4.08 -0.39
N GLY A 29 -4.06 -5.37 -0.24
CA GLY A 29 -5.41 -5.79 0.08
C GLY A 29 -5.88 -5.35 1.46
N LEU A 30 -5.00 -5.39 2.47
CA LEU A 30 -5.30 -4.90 3.82
C LEU A 30 -5.49 -3.40 3.86
N ILE A 31 -4.62 -2.63 3.19
CA ILE A 31 -4.71 -1.17 3.10
C ILE A 31 -6.05 -0.78 2.47
N LYS A 32 -6.43 -1.39 1.34
CA LYS A 32 -7.73 -1.11 0.66
C LYS A 32 -8.97 -1.40 1.51
N ARG A 33 -8.87 -2.23 2.54
CA ARG A 33 -9.96 -2.47 3.51
C ARG A 33 -9.99 -1.43 4.63
N ILE A 34 -8.84 -0.85 4.98
CA ILE A 34 -8.69 0.18 6.02
C ILE A 34 -9.03 1.56 5.45
N ASP A 35 -8.50 1.87 4.27
CA ASP A 35 -8.72 3.12 3.56
C ASP A 35 -8.92 2.85 2.05
N LYS A 36 -9.93 3.51 1.49
CA LYS A 36 -10.29 3.38 0.06
C LYS A 36 -9.88 4.59 -0.77
N THR A 37 -9.31 5.61 -0.13
CA THR A 37 -8.99 6.89 -0.78
C THR A 37 -7.56 6.94 -1.30
N SER A 38 -6.62 6.30 -0.60
CA SER A 38 -5.22 6.21 -1.01
C SER A 38 -5.05 5.37 -2.28
N ALA A 39 -4.16 5.82 -3.16
CA ALA A 39 -3.64 5.00 -4.24
C ALA A 39 -2.76 3.89 -3.65
N VAL A 40 -2.98 2.64 -4.06
CA VAL A 40 -2.24 1.48 -3.53
C VAL A 40 -1.79 0.58 -4.67
N ARG A 41 -0.47 0.45 -4.83
CA ARG A 41 0.18 -0.40 -5.83
C ARG A 41 1.15 -1.40 -5.22
N ASN A 42 1.53 -2.42 -5.98
CA ASN A 42 2.43 -3.47 -5.56
C ASN A 42 3.52 -3.67 -6.62
N ILE A 43 4.76 -3.79 -6.16
CA ILE A 43 5.94 -4.08 -6.97
C ILE A 43 6.56 -5.34 -6.37
N GLY A 44 6.39 -6.48 -7.04
CA GLY A 44 6.87 -7.78 -6.58
C GLY A 44 7.98 -8.38 -7.44
N GLN A 45 8.16 -7.87 -8.65
CA GLN A 45 9.11 -8.37 -9.64
C GLN A 45 9.70 -7.22 -10.47
N ILE A 46 10.85 -7.46 -11.10
CA ILE A 46 11.55 -6.47 -11.93
C ILE A 46 10.65 -5.96 -13.07
N THR A 47 9.84 -6.84 -13.66
CA THR A 47 8.90 -6.48 -14.74
C THR A 47 7.76 -5.54 -14.30
N ASP A 48 7.51 -5.39 -13.00
CA ASP A 48 6.56 -4.40 -12.49
C ASP A 48 7.17 -2.99 -12.52
N LEU A 49 8.50 -2.86 -12.38
CA LEU A 49 9.23 -1.58 -12.44
C LEU A 49 9.35 -1.06 -13.87
N GLU A 50 9.34 -1.94 -14.87
CA GLU A 50 9.40 -1.56 -16.29
C GLU A 50 8.14 -0.86 -16.79
N LYS A 51 7.07 -0.85 -15.98
CA LYS A 51 5.76 -0.26 -16.29
C LYS A 51 5.53 1.12 -15.65
N GLU A 52 6.52 1.66 -14.96
CA GLU A 52 6.55 3.02 -14.40
C GLU A 52 7.19 4.00 -15.39
#